data_AF-A0A3L7WTJ3-F1
#
_entry.id   AF-A0A3L7WTJ3-F1
#
_cell.length_a   1.000
_cell.length_b   1.000
_cell.length_c   1.000
_cell.angle_alpha   90.00
_cell.angle_beta   90.00
_cell.angle_gamma   90.00
#
_symmetry.space_group_name_H-M   'P 1'
#
loop_
_entity.id
_entity.type
_entity.pdbx_description
1 polymer ?
#
loop_
_entity_poly.entity_id
_entity_poly.type
_entity_poly.pdbx_seq_one_letter_code
_entity_poly.pdbx_strand_id
1 'polypeptide(L)'
;MRHKTPPMTKRQIDALTPFLDIFTQPGYRPYLPEAEMTMALPDPPEVEAFRNIYLDVCQDVAPAGTLPGDPPGLDPTELYIHFSNPEAMATASANQIRRYLLVTYRGDYHGFLATANKIASGVIPAALRRLLELRAEAPE
;
A
#
# COMPACT_ATOMS: atom_id res chain seq x y z
N MET A 1 26.35 2.89 4.07
CA MET A 1 25.85 1.76 4.88
C MET A 1 24.57 1.25 4.23
N ARG A 2 24.43 -0.07 3.98
CA ARG A 2 23.15 -0.63 3.48
C ARG A 2 22.15 -0.56 4.63
N HIS A 3 21.16 0.33 4.57
CA HIS A 3 20.03 0.30 5.50
C HIS A 3 19.31 -1.04 5.33
N LYS A 4 19.38 -1.90 6.35
CA LYS A 4 18.64 -3.15 6.36
C LYS A 4 17.22 -2.83 6.84
N THR A 5 16.27 -2.82 5.92
CA THR A 5 14.85 -2.69 6.24
C THR A 5 14.44 -3.79 7.21
N PRO A 6 13.88 -3.48 8.39
CA PRO A 6 13.41 -4.50 9.32
C PRO A 6 12.21 -5.26 8.73
N PRO A 7 11.97 -6.50 9.16
CA PRO A 7 10.71 -7.19 8.85
C PRO A 7 9.51 -6.40 9.40
N MET A 8 8.38 -6.45 8.69
CA MET A 8 7.12 -5.90 9.18
C MET A 8 6.58 -6.75 10.33
N THR A 9 6.12 -6.11 11.41
CA THR A 9 5.62 -6.83 12.60
C THR A 9 4.14 -7.22 12.47
N LYS A 10 3.68 -8.16 13.30
CA LYS A 10 2.26 -8.52 13.43
C LYS A 10 1.42 -7.32 13.77
N ARG A 11 1.87 -6.50 14.73
CA ARG A 11 1.18 -5.25 15.10
C ARG A 11 1.01 -4.29 13.91
N GLN A 12 2.02 -4.17 13.05
CA GLN A 12 1.94 -3.33 11.85
C GLN A 12 0.95 -3.90 10.83
N ILE A 13 0.91 -5.22 10.66
CA ILE A 13 -0.06 -5.89 9.78
C ILE A 13 -1.50 -5.72 10.31
N ASP A 14 -1.69 -5.88 11.62
CA ASP A 14 -2.99 -5.74 12.30
C ASP A 14 -3.53 -4.31 12.27
N ALA A 15 -2.66 -3.32 12.13
CA ALA A 15 -3.09 -1.94 11.95
C ALA A 15 -3.71 -1.69 10.56
N LEU A 16 -3.29 -2.44 9.53
CA LEU A 16 -3.69 -2.23 8.13
C LEU A 16 -4.80 -3.15 7.67
N THR A 17 -4.78 -4.41 8.10
CA THR A 17 -5.70 -5.45 7.61
C THR A 17 -7.19 -5.21 7.92
N PRO A 18 -7.61 -4.48 8.97
CA PRO A 18 -9.03 -4.16 9.18
C PRO A 18 -9.67 -3.37 8.03
N PHE A 19 -8.89 -2.62 7.25
CA PHE A 19 -9.39 -1.88 6.09
C PHE A 19 -9.78 -2.79 4.91
N LEU A 20 -9.34 -4.05 4.90
CA LEU A 20 -9.70 -5.01 3.87
C LEU A 20 -11.22 -5.21 3.78
N ASP A 21 -11.87 -5.37 4.94
CA ASP A 21 -13.32 -5.58 5.00
C ASP A 21 -14.06 -4.35 4.47
N ILE A 22 -13.60 -3.14 4.80
CA ILE A 22 -14.17 -1.89 4.31
C ILE A 22 -14.05 -1.80 2.79
N PHE A 23 -12.83 -1.96 2.26
CA PHE A 23 -12.52 -1.74 0.85
C PHE A 23 -13.10 -2.82 -0.08
N THR A 24 -13.60 -3.92 0.48
CA THR A 24 -14.19 -5.03 -0.29
C THR A 24 -15.70 -5.15 -0.11
N GLN A 25 -16.32 -4.25 0.68
CA GLN A 25 -17.77 -4.21 0.83
C GLN A 25 -18.46 -3.96 -0.52
N PRO A 26 -19.53 -4.71 -0.84
CA PRO A 26 -20.32 -4.45 -2.04
C PRO A 26 -20.82 -3.00 -2.07
N GLY A 27 -20.55 -2.30 -3.18
CA GLY A 27 -20.98 -0.92 -3.37
C GLY A 27 -20.09 0.14 -2.71
N TYR A 28 -19.01 -0.25 -2.03
CA TYR A 28 -18.01 0.70 -1.55
C TYR A 28 -17.42 1.50 -2.72
N ARG A 29 -17.33 2.83 -2.56
CA ARG A 29 -16.68 3.71 -3.53
C ARG A 29 -15.54 4.45 -2.82
N PRO A 30 -14.29 4.27 -3.27
CA PRO A 30 -13.14 4.96 -2.69
C PRO A 30 -13.02 6.42 -3.16
N TYR A 31 -14.06 6.95 -3.80
CA TYR A 31 -14.15 8.32 -4.29
C TYR A 31 -15.43 8.95 -3.76
N LEU A 32 -15.39 10.25 -3.49
CA LEU A 32 -16.61 11.02 -3.29
C LEU A 32 -17.40 11.10 -4.61
N PRO A 33 -18.75 11.19 -4.57
CA PRO A 33 -19.57 11.38 -5.76
C PRO A 33 -19.12 12.61 -6.56
N GLU A 34 -19.25 12.53 -7.89
CA GLU A 34 -18.74 13.42 -8.96
C GLU A 34 -19.08 14.93 -8.90
N ALA A 35 -19.58 15.45 -7.78
CA ALA A 35 -19.63 16.88 -7.56
C ALA A 35 -18.22 17.41 -7.30
N GLU A 36 -17.59 17.85 -8.40
CA GLU A 36 -16.40 18.70 -8.48
C GLU A 36 -15.06 17.96 -8.58
N MET A 37 -14.59 17.75 -9.81
CA MET A 37 -13.17 17.54 -10.15
C MET A 37 -12.31 18.76 -9.78
N THR A 38 -12.34 19.20 -8.53
CA THR A 38 -11.38 20.11 -7.94
C THR A 38 -10.23 19.26 -7.40
N MET A 39 -8.99 19.75 -7.52
CA MET A 39 -7.77 19.04 -7.12
C MET A 39 -7.64 18.78 -5.60
N ALA A 40 -8.75 18.92 -4.85
CA ALA A 40 -8.77 18.93 -3.39
C ALA A 40 -10.10 18.43 -2.81
N LEU A 41 -10.89 17.61 -3.52
CA LEU A 41 -11.97 16.91 -2.81
C LEU A 41 -11.34 16.02 -1.72
N PRO A 42 -11.88 16.05 -0.49
CA PRO A 42 -11.38 15.19 0.57
C PRO A 42 -11.57 13.72 0.16
N ASP A 43 -10.59 12.88 0.48
CA ASP A 43 -10.76 11.44 0.37
C ASP A 43 -11.95 11.00 1.25
N PRO A 44 -12.64 9.88 0.94
CA PRO A 44 -13.55 9.27 1.90
C PRO A 44 -12.84 9.05 3.25
N PRO A 45 -13.51 9.22 4.40
CA PRO A 45 -12.88 9.14 5.72
C PRO A 45 -12.06 7.86 5.95
N GLU A 46 -12.49 6.74 5.37
CA GLU A 46 -11.80 5.46 5.50
C GLU A 46 -10.49 5.41 4.69
N VAL A 47 -10.44 6.08 3.53
CA VAL A 47 -9.23 6.22 2.72
C VAL A 47 -8.23 7.13 3.42
N GLU A 48 -8.69 8.23 4.01
CA GLU A 48 -7.85 9.12 4.83
C GLU A 48 -7.32 8.41 6.08
N ALA A 49 -8.19 7.68 6.81
CA ALA A 49 -7.79 6.91 7.98
C ALA A 49 -6.75 5.83 7.62
N PHE A 50 -6.94 5.13 6.50
CA PHE A 50 -5.98 4.17 5.98
C PHE A 50 -4.62 4.81 5.71
N ARG A 51 -4.61 5.98 5.04
CA ARG A 51 -3.39 6.76 4.78
C ARG A 51 -2.63 7.13 6.04
N ASN A 52 -3.34 7.65 7.03
CA ASN A 52 -2.73 8.07 8.29
C ASN A 52 -2.04 6.91 9.01
N ILE A 53 -2.63 5.71 8.94
CA ILE A 53 -2.05 4.52 9.58
C ILE A 53 -0.88 3.95 8.77
N TYR A 54 -1.01 3.79 7.45
CA TYR A 54 0.06 3.15 6.70
C TYR A 54 1.33 4.00 6.62
N LEU A 55 1.26 5.33 6.77
CA LEU A 55 2.45 6.18 6.85
C LEU A 55 3.35 5.83 8.05
N ASP A 56 2.75 5.63 9.22
CA ASP A 56 3.49 5.20 10.41
C ASP A 56 4.06 3.79 10.23
N VAL A 57 3.29 2.89 9.62
CA VAL A 57 3.75 1.53 9.32
C VAL A 57 4.88 1.53 8.28
N CYS A 58 4.91 2.47 7.35
CA CYS A 58 5.89 2.50 6.26
C CYS A 58 7.18 3.26 6.59
N GLN A 59 7.30 3.92 7.74
CA GLN A 59 8.44 4.83 8.02
C GLN A 59 9.83 4.16 7.96
N ASP A 60 9.94 2.86 8.23
CA ASP A 60 11.23 2.14 8.23
C ASP A 60 11.61 1.53 6.88
N VAL A 61 10.79 1.70 5.83
CA VAL A 61 11.12 1.21 4.49
C VAL A 61 11.74 2.32 3.65
N ALA A 62 12.93 2.07 3.12
CA ALA A 62 13.56 3.00 2.20
C ALA A 62 12.79 2.98 0.85
N PRO A 63 12.25 4.12 0.38
CA PRO A 63 11.50 4.16 -0.87
C PRO A 63 12.38 3.85 -2.09
N ALA A 64 13.67 4.22 -2.01
CA ALA A 64 14.66 4.02 -3.06
C ALA A 64 15.73 2.97 -2.72
N GLY A 65 15.47 2.10 -1.72
CA GLY A 65 16.39 1.03 -1.33
C GLY A 65 16.02 -0.30 -1.96
N THR A 66 17.01 -1.10 -2.34
CA THR A 66 16.80 -2.52 -2.72
C THR A 66 16.35 -3.30 -1.49
N LEU A 67 15.26 -4.05 -1.61
CA LEU A 67 14.76 -4.94 -0.57
C LEU A 67 15.17 -6.40 -0.83
N PRO A 68 15.24 -7.23 0.22
CA PRO A 68 15.29 -8.68 0.06
C PRO A 68 14.08 -9.16 -0.75
N GLY A 69 14.32 -9.92 -1.83
CA GLY A 69 13.28 -10.43 -2.72
C GLY A 69 12.99 -9.56 -3.95
N ASP A 70 13.69 -8.42 -4.12
CA ASP A 70 13.63 -7.68 -5.38
C ASP A 70 14.33 -8.44 -6.51
N PRO A 71 13.77 -8.41 -7.74
CA PRO A 71 14.48 -8.84 -8.93
C PRO A 71 15.87 -8.17 -9.03
N PRO A 72 16.91 -8.90 -9.48
CA PRO A 72 18.22 -8.31 -9.69
C PRO A 72 18.15 -7.11 -10.63
N GLY A 73 18.73 -5.97 -10.22
CA GLY A 73 18.78 -4.75 -11.04
C GLY A 73 17.49 -3.93 -11.09
N LEU A 74 16.47 -4.31 -10.32
CA LEU A 74 15.22 -3.54 -10.28
C LEU A 74 15.46 -2.13 -9.72
N ASP A 75 15.13 -1.12 -10.51
CA ASP A 75 15.09 0.26 -10.04
C ASP A 75 13.94 0.39 -9.02
N PRO A 76 14.19 0.93 -7.82
CA PRO A 76 13.13 1.18 -6.84
C PRO A 76 11.96 2.04 -7.34
N THR A 77 12.15 2.80 -8.41
CA THR A 77 11.08 3.56 -9.07
C THR A 77 10.20 2.70 -9.99
N GLU A 78 10.73 1.59 -10.51
CA GLU A 78 10.01 0.64 -11.39
C GLU A 78 9.12 -0.35 -10.63
N LEU A 79 9.30 -0.46 -9.32
CA LEU A 79 8.45 -1.30 -8.46
C LEU A 79 6.97 -1.01 -8.57
N TYR A 80 6.64 0.26 -8.84
CA TYR A 80 5.27 0.62 -9.15
C TYR A 80 4.74 -0.24 -10.29
N ILE A 81 5.48 -0.34 -11.39
CA ILE A 81 5.10 -1.09 -12.59
C ILE A 81 4.93 -2.57 -12.24
N HIS A 82 5.90 -3.14 -11.53
CA HIS A 82 5.91 -4.56 -11.19
C HIS A 82 4.82 -4.98 -10.20
N PHE A 83 4.41 -4.10 -9.28
CA PHE A 83 3.38 -4.37 -8.27
C PHE A 83 2.11 -3.53 -8.52
N SER A 84 1.86 -3.10 -9.77
CA SER A 84 0.72 -2.23 -10.12
C SER A 84 -0.63 -2.94 -10.24
N ASN A 85 -0.69 -4.27 -10.07
CA ASN A 85 -1.88 -5.09 -10.28
C ASN A 85 -2.09 -6.12 -9.14
N PRO A 86 -3.32 -6.64 -8.97
CA PRO A 86 -3.63 -7.60 -7.89
C PRO A 86 -2.82 -8.90 -7.93
N GLU A 87 -2.51 -9.43 -9.12
CA GLU A 87 -1.79 -10.70 -9.29
C GLU A 87 -0.36 -10.60 -8.77
N ALA A 88 0.31 -9.49 -9.08
CA ALA A 88 1.64 -9.20 -8.56
C ALA A 88 1.65 -9.07 -7.03
N MET A 89 0.59 -8.51 -6.44
CA MET A 89 0.48 -8.40 -4.98
C MET A 89 0.33 -9.75 -4.28
N ALA A 90 -0.27 -10.75 -4.94
CA ALA A 90 -0.48 -12.07 -4.34
C ALA A 90 0.83 -12.80 -3.99
N THR A 91 1.95 -12.42 -4.61
CA THR A 91 3.26 -13.03 -4.34
C THR A 91 4.24 -12.08 -3.67
N ALA A 92 3.83 -10.82 -3.42
CA ALA A 92 4.68 -9.81 -2.81
C ALA A 92 5.06 -10.17 -1.36
N SER A 93 6.26 -9.78 -0.95
CA SER A 93 6.67 -9.79 0.46
C SER A 93 6.07 -8.60 1.23
N ALA A 94 5.99 -8.71 2.56
CA ALA A 94 5.47 -7.65 3.41
C ALA A 94 6.22 -6.30 3.22
N ASN A 95 7.54 -6.35 3.05
CA ASN A 95 8.33 -5.13 2.84
C ASN A 95 8.17 -4.56 1.43
N GLN A 96 7.93 -5.39 0.40
CA GLN A 96 7.56 -4.89 -0.93
C GLN A 96 6.20 -4.19 -0.89
N ILE A 97 5.24 -4.73 -0.13
CA ILE A 97 3.93 -4.10 0.09
C ILE A 97 4.07 -2.77 0.84
N ARG A 98 4.84 -2.73 1.94
CA ARG A 98 5.13 -1.47 2.66
C ARG A 98 5.71 -0.41 1.73
N ARG A 99 6.71 -0.78 0.92
CA ARG A 99 7.33 0.16 -0.02
C ARG A 99 6.36 0.61 -1.11
N TYR A 100 5.51 -0.28 -1.61
CA TYR A 100 4.46 0.09 -2.56
C TYR A 100 3.52 1.14 -1.97
N LEU A 101 3.00 0.92 -0.76
CA LEU A 101 2.11 1.87 -0.07
C LEU A 101 2.79 3.24 0.13
N LEU A 102 4.07 3.25 0.52
CA LEU A 102 4.86 4.48 0.64
C LEU A 102 4.98 5.23 -0.70
N VAL A 103 5.19 4.51 -1.80
CA VAL A 103 5.27 5.12 -3.15
C VAL A 103 3.90 5.62 -3.61
N THR A 104 2.82 4.89 -3.31
CA THR A 104 1.44 5.34 -3.59
C THR A 104 1.16 6.67 -2.92
N TYR A 105 1.47 6.83 -1.63
CA TYR A 105 1.32 8.11 -0.93
C TYR A 105 2.10 9.26 -1.58
N ARG A 106 3.34 9.00 -1.99
CA ARG A 106 4.14 10.02 -2.67
C ARG A 106 3.51 10.41 -4.01
N GLY A 107 2.96 9.45 -4.75
CA GLY A 107 2.25 9.73 -5.99
C GLY A 107 0.86 10.33 -5.80
N ASP A 108 0.19 10.14 -4.65
CA ASP A 108 -0.99 10.93 -4.24
C ASP A 108 -0.65 12.42 -4.19
N TYR A 109 0.43 12.78 -3.49
CA TYR A 109 0.87 14.17 -3.33
C TYR A 109 1.19 14.87 -4.66
N HIS A 110 1.62 14.09 -5.66
CA HIS A 110 1.99 14.58 -6.98
C HIS A 110 0.92 14.33 -8.06
N GLY A 111 -0.26 13.81 -7.69
CA GLY A 111 -1.40 13.65 -8.58
C GLY A 111 -1.28 12.53 -9.63
N PHE A 112 -0.39 11.56 -9.46
CA PHE A 112 -0.17 10.49 -10.45
C PHE A 112 -0.39 9.05 -9.93
N LEU A 113 -0.53 8.82 -8.61
CA LEU A 113 -0.83 7.51 -8.03
C LEU A 113 -1.84 7.60 -6.87
N ALA A 114 -3.10 7.86 -7.19
CA ALA A 114 -4.07 8.03 -6.12
C ALA A 114 -4.31 6.73 -5.31
N THR A 115 -4.25 6.79 -3.97
CA THR A 115 -4.59 5.66 -3.07
C THR A 115 -5.99 5.15 -3.41
N ALA A 116 -6.96 6.05 -3.60
CA ALA A 116 -8.31 5.72 -4.03
C ALA A 116 -8.36 4.91 -5.34
N ASN A 117 -7.53 5.25 -6.33
CA ASN A 117 -7.43 4.50 -7.58
C ASN A 117 -6.93 3.06 -7.37
N LYS A 118 -5.99 2.87 -6.44
CA LYS A 118 -5.44 1.55 -6.13
C LYS A 118 -6.35 0.70 -5.24
N ILE A 119 -7.25 1.34 -4.50
CA ILE A 119 -8.38 0.67 -3.85
C ILE A 119 -9.38 0.21 -4.91
N ALA A 120 -9.82 1.13 -5.79
CA ALA A 120 -10.81 0.84 -6.83
C ALA A 120 -10.37 -0.28 -7.79
N SER A 121 -9.08 -0.29 -8.17
CA SER A 121 -8.50 -1.30 -9.04
C SER A 121 -8.19 -2.64 -8.33
N GLY A 122 -8.49 -2.75 -7.03
CA GLY A 122 -8.28 -3.98 -6.24
C GLY A 122 -6.84 -4.26 -5.82
N VAL A 123 -5.89 -3.36 -6.09
CA VAL A 123 -4.46 -3.58 -5.79
C VAL A 123 -4.19 -3.49 -4.30
N ILE A 124 -4.70 -2.44 -3.63
CA ILE A 124 -4.59 -2.32 -2.17
C ILE A 124 -5.34 -3.46 -1.47
N PRO A 125 -6.59 -3.82 -1.84
CA PRO A 125 -7.24 -5.01 -1.30
C PRO A 125 -6.43 -6.30 -1.47
N ALA A 126 -5.79 -6.52 -2.62
CA ALA A 126 -4.92 -7.68 -2.82
C ALA A 126 -3.68 -7.65 -1.92
N ALA A 127 -3.06 -6.48 -1.75
CA ALA A 127 -1.94 -6.28 -0.83
C ALA A 127 -2.34 -6.56 0.63
N LEU A 128 -3.51 -6.08 1.07
CA LEU A 128 -4.00 -6.33 2.43
C LEU A 128 -4.31 -7.82 2.67
N ARG A 129 -4.90 -8.53 1.70
CA ARG A 129 -5.06 -9.98 1.77
C ARG A 129 -3.72 -10.70 1.92
N ARG A 130 -2.74 -10.29 1.11
CA ARG A 130 -1.39 -10.86 1.18
C ARG A 130 -0.73 -10.62 2.54
N LEU A 131 -0.88 -9.42 3.12
CA LEU A 131 -0.38 -9.13 4.46
C LEU A 131 -1.05 -10.03 5.52
N LEU A 132 -2.35 -10.29 5.41
CA LEU A 132 -3.06 -11.18 6.32
C LEU A 132 -2.52 -12.61 6.27
N GLU A 133 -2.20 -13.13 5.08
CA GLU A 133 -1.54 -14.43 4.90
C GLU A 133 -0.15 -14.46 5.54
N LEU A 134 0.64 -13.40 5.34
CA LEU A 134 2.00 -13.28 5.87
C LEU A 134 2.04 -13.03 7.38
N ARG A 135 0.91 -12.70 8.01
CA ARG A 135 0.83 -12.38 9.44
C ARG A 135 1.37 -13.50 10.34
N ALA A 136 1.14 -14.76 9.98
CA ALA A 136 1.57 -15.90 10.79
C ALA A 136 3.11 -16.02 10.89
N GLU A 137 3.82 -15.53 9.87
CA GLU A 137 5.28 -15.60 9.73
C GLU A 137 5.99 -14.33 10.24
N ALA A 138 5.23 -13.28 10.53
CA ALA A 138 5.77 -12.01 10.98
C ALA A 138 6.28 -12.07 12.44
N PRO A 139 7.32 -11.30 12.80
CA PRO A 139 7.70 -11.09 14.20
C PRO A 139 6.60 -10.34 14.96
N GLU A 140 6.58 -10.46 16.29
CA GLU A 140 5.66 -9.72 17.18
C GLU A 140 5.77 -8.20 17.01
#